data_AF-A0A166R637-F1
#
_entry.id   AF-A0A166R637-F1
#
_cell.length_a   1.000
_cell.length_b   1.000
_cell.length_c   1.000
_cell.angle_alpha   90.00
_cell.angle_beta   90.00
_cell.angle_gamma   90.00
#
_symmetry.space_group_name_H-M   'P 1'
#
loop_
_entity.id
_entity.type
_entity.pdbx_description
1 polymer ?
#
loop_
_entity_poly.entity_id
_entity_poly.type
_entity_poly.pdbx_seq_one_letter_code
_entity_poly.pdbx_strand_id
1 'polypeptide(L)' 'MSYSPFDRETLLDIVVNIVPLVILGFFFLLFFFYTPYPRNLLYQYLSLILVIVPFALLALLTWVAARYVG' A
#
# COMPACT_ATOMS: atom_id res chain seq x y z
N MET A 1 5.65 29.42 17.38
CA MET A 1 6.22 28.40 16.46
C MET A 1 5.25 28.29 15.30
N SER A 2 5.69 28.65 14.10
CA SER A 2 4.85 28.62 12.89
C SER A 2 4.84 27.18 12.36
N TYR A 3 3.94 26.35 12.89
CA TYR A 3 3.65 25.05 12.30
C TYR A 3 3.00 25.29 10.94
N SER A 4 3.81 25.09 9.90
CA SER A 4 3.32 25.01 8.52
C SER A 4 2.48 23.74 8.42
N PRO A 5 1.39 23.70 7.64
CA PRO A 5 0.57 22.49 7.39
C PRO A 5 1.31 21.38 6.61
N PHE A 6 2.64 21.39 6.65
CA PHE A 6 3.58 20.51 5.99
C PHE A 6 4.80 20.39 6.90
N ASP A 7 4.64 19.69 8.02
CA ASP A 7 5.82 19.20 8.72
C ASP A 7 6.56 18.25 7.78
N ARG A 8 7.87 18.48 7.63
CA ARG A 8 8.72 17.70 6.71
C ARG A 8 8.66 16.21 7.02
N GLU A 9 8.44 15.87 8.29
CA GLU A 9 8.28 14.49 8.76
C GLU A 9 7.00 13.85 8.20
N THR A 10 5.85 14.52 8.26
CA THR A 10 4.59 14.04 7.69
C THR A 10 4.69 13.81 6.18
N LEU A 11 5.37 14.72 5.48
CA LEU A 11 5.66 14.57 4.05
C LEU A 11 6.54 13.36 3.77
N LEU A 12 7.59 13.19 4.57
CA LEU A 12 8.51 12.07 4.43
C LEU A 12 7.77 10.73 4.64
N ASP A 13 6.91 10.64 5.66
CA ASP A 13 6.11 9.45 5.95
C ASP A 13 5.18 9.08 4.79
N ILE A 14 4.50 10.07 4.21
CA ILE A 14 3.61 9.85 3.06
C ILE A 14 4.43 9.36 1.86
N VAL A 15 5.56 10.01 1.54
CA VAL A 15 6.41 9.63 0.40
C VAL A 15 6.99 8.22 0.59
N VAL A 16 7.46 7.90 1.78
CA VAL A 16 8.01 6.56 2.10
C VAL A 16 6.94 5.48 1.99
N ASN A 17 5.69 5.77 2.35
CA ASN A 17 4.59 4.81 2.24
C ASN A 17 3.98 4.71 0.82
N ILE A 18 4.13 5.72 -0.04
CA ILE A 18 3.70 5.65 -1.45
C ILE A 18 4.48 4.60 -2.23
N VAL A 19 5.79 4.47 -1.98
CA VAL A 19 6.64 3.49 -2.68
C VAL A 19 6.13 2.04 -2.52
N PRO A 20 5.91 1.51 -1.30
CA PRO A 20 5.36 0.18 -1.11
C PRO A 20 3.91 0.06 -1.63
N LEU A 21 3.10 1.13 -1.56
CA LEU A 21 1.75 1.12 -2.17
C LEU A 21 1.79 0.90 -3.68
N VAL A 22 2.71 1.57 -4.38
CA VAL A 22 2.89 1.40 -5.83
C VAL A 22 3.36 -0.03 -6.16
N ILE A 23 4.32 -0.56 -5.41
CA ILE A 23 4.82 -1.93 -5.60
C ILE A 23 3.70 -2.95 -5.39
N LEU A 24 2.92 -2.81 -4.30
CA LEU A 24 1.80 -3.71 -4.01
C LEU A 24 0.69 -3.59 -5.06
N GLY A 25 0.37 -2.37 -5.52
CA GLY A 25 -0.58 -2.16 -6.60
C GLY A 25 -0.14 -2.83 -7.91
N PHE A 26 1.15 -2.73 -8.24
CA PHE A 26 1.73 -3.43 -9.40
C PHE A 26 1.57 -4.96 -9.27
N PHE A 27 1.95 -5.55 -8.13
CA PHE A 27 1.82 -7.00 -7.94
C PHE A 27 0.37 -7.47 -7.86
N PHE A 28 -0.54 -6.65 -7.34
CA PHE A 28 -1.97 -6.95 -7.35
C PHE A 28 -2.47 -7.09 -8.78
N LEU A 29 -2.18 -6.10 -9.64
CA LEU A 29 -2.55 -6.16 -11.06
C LEU A 29 -1.88 -7.36 -11.75
N LEU A 30 -0.59 -7.59 -11.50
CA LEU A 30 0.14 -8.71 -12.07
C LEU A 30 -0.50 -10.04 -11.69
N PHE A 31 -0.81 -10.29 -10.42
CA PHE A 31 -1.44 -11.55 -9.96
C PHE A 31 -2.93 -11.66 -10.32
N PHE A 32 -3.59 -10.54 -10.56
CA PHE A 32 -4.96 -10.53 -11.05
C PHE A 32 -5.05 -11.01 -12.51
N PHE A 33 -4.09 -10.59 -13.35
CA PHE A 33 -4.06 -10.97 -14.78
C PHE A 33 -3.24 -12.23 -15.07
N TYR A 34 -2.21 -12.51 -14.28
CA TYR A 34 -1.26 -13.60 -14.50
C TYR A 34 -1.04 -14.42 -13.23
N THR A 35 -1.28 -15.73 -13.31
CA THR A 35 -1.01 -16.66 -12.21
C THR A 35 0.32 -17.37 -12.47
N PRO A 36 1.40 -17.12 -11.70
CA PRO A 36 2.66 -17.85 -11.84
C PRO A 36 2.62 -19.26 -11.24
N TYR A 37 1.54 -19.56 -10.50
CA TYR A 37 1.31 -20.83 -9.82
C TYR A 37 0.34 -21.72 -10.60
N PRO A 38 0.25 -23.03 -10.29
CA PRO A 38 -0.77 -23.91 -10.86
C PRO A 38 -2.17 -23.33 -10.70
N ARG A 39 -3.06 -23.60 -11.68
CA ARG A 39 -4.46 -23.17 -11.65
C ARG A 39 -5.23 -23.89 -10.54
N ASN A 40 -5.10 -23.37 -9.34
CA ASN A 40 -5.79 -23.77 -8.13
C ASN A 40 -6.35 -22.50 -7.47
N LEU A 41 -7.64 -22.55 -7.13
CA LEU A 41 -8.35 -21.41 -6.53
C LEU A 41 -7.68 -20.95 -5.23
N LEU A 42 -7.22 -21.89 -4.39
CA LEU A 42 -6.54 -21.56 -3.14
C LEU A 42 -5.28 -20.74 -3.38
N TYR A 43 -4.42 -21.13 -4.33
CA TYR A 43 -3.19 -20.38 -4.59
C TYR A 43 -3.47 -18.99 -5.16
N GLN A 44 -4.48 -18.86 -6.01
CA GLN A 44 -4.90 -17.57 -6.56
C GLN A 44 -5.44 -16.63 -5.47
N TYR A 45 -6.29 -17.15 -4.58
CA TYR A 45 -6.80 -16.35 -3.47
C TYR A 45 -5.69 -15.97 -2.49
N LEU A 46 -4.78 -16.89 -2.16
CA LEU A 46 -3.66 -16.59 -1.28
C LEU A 46 -2.73 -15.54 -1.87
N SER A 47 -2.37 -15.62 -3.15
CA SER A 47 -1.51 -14.62 -3.79
C SER A 47 -2.15 -13.23 -3.78
N LEU A 48 -3.47 -13.14 -3.99
CA LEU A 48 -4.18 -11.87 -3.95
C LEU A 48 -4.35 -11.34 -2.51
N ILE A 49 -4.66 -12.22 -1.54
CA ILE A 49 -4.88 -11.81 -0.16
C ILE A 49 -3.60 -11.29 0.49
N LEU A 50 -2.46 -11.92 0.17
CA LEU A 50 -1.14 -11.52 0.65
C LEU A 50 -0.69 -10.16 0.10
N VAL A 51 -1.30 -9.67 -0.97
CA VAL A 51 -1.01 -8.35 -1.54
C VAL A 51 -2.06 -7.31 -1.12
N ILE A 52 -3.35 -7.66 -1.19
CA ILE A 52 -4.43 -6.70 -0.92
C ILE A 52 -4.51 -6.31 0.57
N VAL A 53 -4.20 -7.23 1.48
CA VAL A 53 -4.22 -6.95 2.93
C VAL A 53 -3.15 -5.92 3.31
N PRO A 54 -1.85 -6.12 3.02
CA PRO A 54 -0.85 -5.10 3.32
C PRO A 54 -1.09 -3.80 2.52
N PHE A 55 -1.62 -3.88 1.30
CA PHE A 55 -1.98 -2.68 0.53
C PHE A 55 -3.04 -1.84 1.27
N ALA A 56 -4.13 -2.47 1.71
CA ALA A 56 -5.21 -1.79 2.41
C ALA A 56 -4.75 -1.22 3.76
N LEU A 57 -3.95 -1.99 4.52
CA LEU A 57 -3.40 -1.54 5.80
C LEU A 57 -2.43 -0.36 5.62
N LEU A 58 -1.52 -0.42 4.64
CA LEU A 58 -0.60 0.68 4.34
C LEU A 58 -1.34 1.91 3.81
N ALA A 59 -2.36 1.73 2.97
CA ALA A 59 -3.17 2.83 2.48
C ALA A 59 -3.90 3.54 3.63
N LEU A 60 -4.45 2.75 4.56
CA LEU A 60 -5.06 3.26 5.79
C LEU A 60 -4.05 4.02 6.64
N LEU A 61 -2.87 3.44 6.92
CA LEU A 61 -1.82 4.09 7.70
C LEU A 61 -1.33 5.39 7.05
N THR A 62 -1.17 5.40 5.73
CA THR A 62 -0.78 6.59 4.97
C THR A 62 -1.84 7.69 5.06
N TRP A 63 -3.12 7.31 4.95
CA TRP A 63 -4.22 8.25 5.11
C TRP A 63 -4.33 8.80 6.53
N VAL A 64 -4.15 7.94 7.54
CA VAL A 64 -4.10 8.37 8.94
C VAL A 64 -2.93 9.32 9.17
N ALA A 65 -1.73 9.01 8.68
CA ALA A 65 -0.57 9.91 8.79
C ALA A 65 -0.86 11.29 8.16
N ALA A 66 -1.44 11.30 6.95
CA ALA A 66 -1.80 12.54 6.26
C ALA A 66 -2.89 13.35 6.98
N ARG A 67 -3.83 12.70 7.66
CA ARG A 67 -4.97 13.37 8.31
C ARG A 67 -4.69 13.82 9.75
N TYR A 68 -3.88 13.07 10.49
CA TYR A 68 -3.64 13.33 11.91
C TYR A 68 -2.36 14.11 12.18
N VAL A 69 -1.39 14.07 11.27
CA VAL A 69 -0.10 14.79 11.40
C VAL A 69 -0.01 15.99 10.43
N GLY A 70 -1.04 16.21 9.60
CA GLY A 70 -1.18 17.35 8.69
C GLY A 70 -2.24 18.35 9.13
#